data_AF-A0A939ZBT4-F1
#
_entry.id   AF-A0A939ZBT4-F1
#
_cell.length_a   1.000
_cell.length_b   1.000
_cell.length_c   1.000
_cell.angle_alpha   90.00
_cell.angle_beta   90.00
_cell.angle_gamma   90.00
#
_symmetry.space_group_name_H-M   'P 1'
#
loop_
_entity.id
_entity.type
_entity.pdbx_description
1 polymer ?
#
loop_
_entity_poly.entity_id
_entity_poly.type
_entity_poly.pdbx_seq_one_letter_code
_entity_poly.pdbx_strand_id
1 'polypeptide(L)'
;MGKLSDIQKMSAKRINDYKKSCFIPDNCCVVITGNFSQNDLNYCMEKLSKVPPYGKHTTQELYIKNFSVRSSEDDKIYCGCDTFSDVSISFDVDEKKVNRYAAEILCSIFGYGVTSKLSLLLRDQMGLISEIDANTEFSSYSGRMVFEFEVSNSKLIDSLNAAFDVLSNAKNELTKVDIDSNILFYTENQYRLLDDARELNFLIGWRSFIENENLTSVDDLVERYSSISLTDLKRAAKQIFSPDNLVLTMTNNNRKLNKSKLVETINSCRSRLERLLHG
;
A
#
# COMPACT_ATOMS: atom_id res chain seq x y z
N MET A 1 17.43 2.53 1.71
CA MET A 1 18.87 2.22 1.55
C MET A 1 19.48 1.98 2.93
N GLY A 2 20.40 1.02 3.09
CA GLY A 2 21.01 0.66 4.40
C GLY A 2 21.88 1.77 5.02
N LYS A 3 22.51 1.51 6.18
CA LYS A 3 23.35 2.52 6.85
C LYS A 3 24.65 2.75 6.07
N LEU A 4 25.23 3.95 6.18
CA LEU A 4 26.53 4.28 5.55
C LEU A 4 27.62 3.27 5.93
N SER A 5 27.64 2.84 7.19
CA SER A 5 28.57 1.82 7.70
C SER A 5 28.42 0.47 7.01
N ASP A 6 27.23 0.12 6.54
CA ASP A 6 26.97 -1.15 5.84
C ASP A 6 27.41 -1.06 4.39
N ILE A 7 27.19 0.10 3.74
CA ILE A 7 27.64 0.40 2.38
C ILE A 7 29.16 0.36 2.31
N GLN A 8 29.86 0.97 3.27
CA GLN A 8 31.32 0.95 3.35
C GLN A 8 31.92 -0.46 3.51
N LYS A 9 31.14 -1.42 4.00
CA LYS A 9 31.54 -2.83 4.14
C LYS A 9 31.22 -3.69 2.92
N MET A 10 30.63 -3.12 1.86
CA MET A 10 30.35 -3.87 0.64
C MET A 10 31.66 -4.19 -0.09
N SER A 11 31.77 -5.42 -0.59
CA SER A 11 32.92 -5.89 -1.37
C SER A 11 32.46 -6.75 -2.53
N ALA A 12 33.29 -6.84 -3.58
CA ALA A 12 32.99 -7.69 -4.73
C ALA A 12 32.76 -9.16 -4.32
N LYS A 13 33.51 -9.65 -3.32
CA LYS A 13 33.30 -10.99 -2.76
C LYS A 13 31.90 -11.11 -2.16
N ARG A 14 31.51 -10.19 -1.28
CA ARG A 14 30.19 -10.21 -0.61
C ARG A 14 29.02 -10.11 -1.60
N ILE A 15 29.17 -9.30 -2.64
CA ILE A 15 28.17 -9.19 -3.72
C ILE A 15 28.06 -10.51 -4.49
N ASN A 16 29.18 -11.13 -4.85
CA ASN A 16 29.18 -12.40 -5.58
C ASN A 16 28.64 -13.56 -4.72
N ASP A 17 28.95 -13.57 -3.42
CA ASP A 17 28.42 -14.57 -2.49
C ASP A 17 26.90 -14.40 -2.33
N TYR A 18 26.40 -13.16 -2.18
CA TYR A 18 24.96 -12.86 -2.13
C TYR A 18 24.24 -13.17 -3.45
N LYS A 19 24.88 -12.90 -4.59
CA LYS A 19 24.35 -13.27 -5.91
C LYS A 19 24.06 -14.77 -5.99
N LYS A 20 25.00 -15.60 -5.51
CA LYS A 20 24.85 -17.07 -5.50
C LYS A 20 23.76 -17.56 -4.54
N SER A 21 23.40 -16.79 -3.51
CA SER A 21 22.30 -17.15 -2.59
C SER A 21 20.93 -16.69 -3.08
N CYS A 22 20.86 -15.60 -3.87
CA CYS A 22 19.58 -15.01 -4.28
C CYS A 22 19.13 -15.40 -5.70
N PHE A 23 20.07 -15.50 -6.65
CA PHE A 23 19.77 -15.83 -8.05
C PHE A 23 19.86 -17.35 -8.26
N ILE A 24 18.85 -18.03 -7.75
CA ILE A 24 18.70 -19.48 -7.80
C ILE A 24 17.42 -19.81 -8.58
N PRO A 25 17.35 -20.93 -9.34
CA PRO A 25 16.18 -21.23 -10.17
C PRO A 25 14.85 -21.21 -9.41
N ASP A 26 14.82 -21.73 -8.18
CA ASP A 26 13.63 -21.77 -7.32
C ASP A 26 13.16 -20.39 -6.83
N ASN A 27 14.03 -19.37 -6.94
CA ASN A 27 13.75 -17.98 -6.54
C ASN A 27 13.69 -17.04 -7.76
N CYS A 28 13.37 -17.57 -8.93
CA CYS A 28 13.24 -16.82 -10.16
C CYS A 28 11.93 -17.17 -10.86
N CYS A 29 11.27 -16.16 -11.42
CA CYS A 29 10.10 -16.33 -12.25
C CYS A 29 10.35 -15.66 -13.60
N VAL A 30 9.85 -16.28 -14.67
CA VAL A 30 9.79 -15.69 -16.00
C VAL A 30 8.34 -15.68 -16.43
N VAL A 31 7.85 -14.48 -16.73
CA VAL A 31 6.49 -14.27 -17.22
C VAL A 31 6.56 -13.85 -18.68
N ILE A 32 5.75 -14.50 -19.51
CA ILE A 32 5.68 -14.24 -20.94
C ILE A 32 4.21 -14.00 -21.29
N THR A 33 3.93 -12.82 -21.84
CA THR A 33 2.61 -12.41 -22.33
C THR A 33 2.77 -11.81 -23.73
N GLY A 34 1.69 -11.87 -24.52
CA GLY A 34 1.67 -11.38 -25.89
C GLY A 34 1.75 -12.50 -26.93
N ASN A 35 2.26 -12.17 -28.12
CA ASN A 35 2.27 -13.07 -29.25
C ASN A 35 3.53 -13.94 -29.29
N PHE A 36 3.46 -15.16 -28.77
CA PHE A 36 4.54 -16.14 -28.81
C PHE A 36 4.03 -17.52 -29.24
N SER A 37 4.91 -18.30 -29.85
CA SER A 37 4.66 -19.68 -30.27
C SER A 37 5.17 -20.69 -29.24
N GLN A 38 4.78 -21.95 -29.39
CA GLN A 38 5.35 -23.04 -28.59
C GLN A 38 6.87 -23.17 -28.77
N ASN A 39 7.41 -22.80 -29.93
CA ASN A 39 8.85 -22.84 -30.18
C ASN A 39 9.60 -21.79 -29.36
N ASP A 40 9.00 -20.60 -29.18
CA ASP A 40 9.58 -19.52 -28.36
C ASP A 40 9.63 -19.94 -26.89
N LEU A 41 8.56 -20.57 -26.38
CA LEU A 41 8.55 -21.15 -25.03
C LEU A 41 9.63 -22.20 -24.85
N ASN A 42 9.77 -23.13 -25.80
CA ASN A 42 10.79 -24.18 -25.74
C ASN A 42 12.20 -23.57 -25.70
N TYR A 43 12.46 -22.53 -26.49
CA TYR A 43 13.72 -21.80 -26.48
C TYR A 43 13.99 -21.12 -25.13
N CYS A 44 13.00 -20.46 -24.53
CA CYS A 44 13.12 -19.87 -23.20
C CYS A 44 13.47 -20.93 -22.15
N MET A 45 12.76 -22.06 -22.14
CA MET A 45 13.02 -23.17 -21.21
C MET A 45 14.42 -23.75 -21.39
N GLU A 46 14.90 -23.91 -22.63
CA GLU A 46 16.27 -24.36 -22.91
C GLU A 46 17.30 -23.39 -22.34
N LYS A 47 17.08 -22.06 -22.44
CA LYS A 47 17.99 -21.07 -21.87
C LYS A 47 17.95 -21.04 -20.34
N LEU A 48 16.77 -21.12 -19.75
CA LEU A 48 16.59 -21.09 -18.29
C LEU A 48 17.16 -22.35 -17.61
N SER A 49 17.07 -23.51 -18.26
CA SER A 49 17.67 -24.76 -17.75
C SER A 49 19.19 -24.71 -17.63
N LYS A 50 19.86 -23.77 -18.29
CA LYS A 50 21.31 -23.55 -18.18
C LYS A 50 21.69 -22.70 -16.97
N VAL A 51 20.73 -22.13 -16.25
CA VAL A 51 21.00 -21.38 -15.02
C VAL A 51 21.41 -22.38 -13.93
N PRO A 52 22.66 -22.31 -13.43
CA PRO A 52 23.13 -23.25 -12.43
C PRO A 52 22.34 -23.10 -11.11
N PRO A 53 21.93 -24.21 -10.48
CA PRO A 53 21.27 -24.18 -9.18
C PRO A 53 22.31 -23.94 -8.09
N TYR A 54 22.69 -22.67 -7.89
CA TYR A 54 23.49 -22.31 -6.73
C TYR A 54 22.62 -22.40 -5.47
N GLY A 55 23.15 -22.94 -4.38
CA GLY A 55 22.50 -22.86 -3.06
C GLY A 55 21.15 -23.60 -2.91
N LYS A 56 20.44 -23.26 -1.82
CA LYS A 56 19.06 -23.67 -1.55
C LYS A 56 18.24 -22.43 -1.22
N HIS A 57 17.01 -22.36 -1.70
CA HIS A 57 16.09 -21.32 -1.29
C HIS A 57 15.88 -21.40 0.23
N THR A 58 16.14 -20.28 0.92
CA THR A 58 15.82 -20.16 2.34
C THR A 58 14.84 -19.02 2.47
N THR A 59 13.56 -19.35 2.54
CA THR A 59 12.53 -18.36 2.87
C THR A 59 12.75 -17.94 4.33
N GLN A 60 13.09 -16.69 4.56
CA GLN A 60 13.07 -16.15 5.92
C GLN A 60 11.64 -15.72 6.23
N GLU A 61 11.04 -16.28 7.28
CA GLU A 61 9.80 -15.73 7.82
C GLU A 61 10.09 -14.35 8.40
N LEU A 62 9.55 -13.33 7.73
CA LEU A 62 9.58 -11.96 8.21
C LEU A 62 8.28 -11.68 8.96
N TYR A 63 8.39 -10.93 10.04
CA TYR A 63 7.24 -10.48 10.80
C TYR A 63 7.39 -8.99 11.08
N ILE A 64 6.28 -8.27 10.95
CA ILE A 64 6.22 -6.87 11.33
C ILE A 64 5.91 -6.78 12.82
N LYS A 65 6.77 -6.09 13.56
CA LYS A 65 6.55 -5.81 14.97
C LYS A 65 5.22 -5.06 15.16
N ASN A 66 4.41 -5.50 16.12
CA ASN A 66 3.12 -4.91 16.48
C ASN A 66 2.09 -4.85 15.34
N PHE A 67 2.21 -5.71 14.32
CA PHE A 67 1.26 -5.75 13.20
C PHE A 67 -0.17 -6.02 13.69
N SER A 68 -1.11 -5.16 13.32
CA SER A 68 -2.52 -5.18 13.77
C SER A 68 -2.75 -5.10 15.28
N VAL A 69 -1.75 -4.61 16.04
CA VAL A 69 -1.83 -4.26 17.47
C VAL A 69 -1.03 -2.99 17.75
N ARG A 70 -1.15 -2.00 16.86
CA ARG A 70 -0.47 -0.71 16.92
C ARG A 70 -0.93 0.13 18.10
N SER A 71 0.00 0.93 18.62
CA SER A 71 -0.24 1.93 19.66
C SER A 71 0.34 3.28 19.26
N SER A 72 0.10 4.32 20.06
CA SER A 72 0.74 5.62 19.87
C SER A 72 2.27 5.59 20.05
N GLU A 73 2.85 4.53 20.61
CA GLU A 73 4.31 4.35 20.67
C GLU A 73 4.93 3.99 19.31
N ASP A 74 4.13 3.44 18.40
CA ASP A 74 4.56 3.10 17.05
C ASP A 74 4.65 4.35 16.15
N ASP A 75 3.96 5.44 16.52
CA ASP A 75 4.00 6.72 15.80
C ASP A 75 5.41 7.33 15.75
N LYS A 76 5.68 8.08 14.68
CA LYS A 76 6.96 8.75 14.46
C LYS A 76 6.75 10.22 14.11
N ILE A 77 7.17 11.10 15.02
CA ILE A 77 7.20 12.55 14.80
C ILE A 77 8.66 12.99 14.70
N TYR A 78 9.08 13.33 13.50
CA TYR A 78 10.42 13.87 13.24
C TYR A 78 10.41 15.39 13.41
N CYS A 79 11.41 15.92 14.11
CA CYS A 79 11.52 17.37 14.28
C CYS A 79 12.20 17.98 13.05
N GLY A 80 11.51 18.89 12.37
CA GLY A 80 12.02 19.63 11.21
C GLY A 80 12.07 21.14 11.47
N CYS A 81 12.64 21.89 10.53
CA CYS A 81 12.59 23.35 10.52
C CYS A 81 11.86 23.93 9.30
N ASP A 82 11.31 23.06 8.45
CA ASP A 82 10.66 23.43 7.20
C ASP A 82 9.33 24.14 7.43
N THR A 83 8.82 24.75 6.37
CA THR A 83 7.54 25.49 6.36
C THR A 83 6.32 24.56 6.31
N PHE A 84 6.55 23.36 5.80
CA PHE A 84 5.56 22.32 5.61
C PHE A 84 5.90 21.09 6.45
N SER A 85 4.87 20.30 6.71
CA SER A 85 4.93 19.01 7.36
C SER A 85 4.48 17.95 6.37
N ASP A 86 5.30 16.93 6.20
CA ASP A 86 4.95 15.69 5.51
C ASP A 86 4.15 14.84 6.48
N VAL A 87 3.01 14.32 6.04
CA VAL A 87 2.12 13.46 6.82
C VAL A 87 1.94 12.16 6.08
N SER A 88 2.13 11.04 6.78
CA SER A 88 1.86 9.68 6.30
C SER A 88 0.93 9.00 7.31
N ILE A 89 -0.30 8.74 6.87
CA ILE A 89 -1.33 8.02 7.62
C ILE A 89 -1.37 6.60 7.07
N SER A 90 -0.88 5.62 7.84
CA SER A 90 -0.81 4.24 7.39
C SER A 90 -1.61 3.28 8.27
N PHE A 91 -2.19 2.28 7.63
CA PHE A 91 -2.95 1.20 8.24
C PHE A 91 -2.36 -0.15 7.84
N ASP A 92 -2.15 -1.03 8.81
CA ASP A 92 -1.94 -2.45 8.55
C ASP A 92 -3.18 -3.07 7.89
N VAL A 93 -2.94 -3.92 6.88
CA VAL A 93 -3.98 -4.67 6.17
C VAL A 93 -3.66 -6.16 6.30
N ASP A 94 -4.38 -6.85 7.19
CA ASP A 94 -4.25 -8.30 7.36
C ASP A 94 -5.08 -9.04 6.29
N GLU A 95 -4.40 -9.62 5.29
CA GLU A 95 -5.03 -10.36 4.19
C GLU A 95 -5.80 -11.62 4.65
N LYS A 96 -5.61 -12.07 5.90
CA LYS A 96 -6.44 -13.13 6.49
C LYS A 96 -7.84 -12.65 6.88
N LYS A 97 -7.99 -11.34 7.11
CA LYS A 97 -9.23 -10.71 7.58
C LYS A 97 -9.89 -9.84 6.50
N VAL A 98 -9.10 -9.31 5.59
CA VAL A 98 -9.52 -8.34 4.59
C VAL A 98 -9.17 -8.84 3.20
N ASN A 99 -10.15 -8.85 2.30
CA ASN A 99 -9.91 -9.12 0.89
C ASN A 99 -9.10 -7.96 0.28
N ARG A 100 -7.95 -8.25 -0.34
CA ARG A 100 -7.05 -7.27 -0.96
C ARG A 100 -7.72 -6.36 -1.98
N TYR A 101 -8.58 -6.90 -2.83
CA TYR A 101 -9.28 -6.16 -3.87
C TYR A 101 -10.26 -5.16 -3.25
N ALA A 102 -10.87 -5.53 -2.12
CA ALA A 102 -11.68 -4.61 -1.34
C ALA A 102 -10.83 -3.51 -0.69
N ALA A 103 -9.62 -3.82 -0.22
CA ALA A 103 -8.69 -2.81 0.31
C ALA A 103 -8.18 -1.85 -0.79
N GLU A 104 -7.86 -2.35 -1.98
CA GLU A 104 -7.42 -1.55 -3.14
C GLU A 104 -8.51 -0.59 -3.62
N ILE A 105 -9.74 -1.09 -3.82
CA ILE A 105 -10.90 -0.23 -4.15
C ILE A 105 -11.15 0.79 -3.04
N LEU A 106 -11.05 0.39 -1.77
CA LEU A 106 -11.22 1.30 -0.64
C LEU A 106 -10.15 2.40 -0.65
N CYS A 107 -8.89 2.06 -0.88
CA CYS A 107 -7.81 3.03 -1.03
C CYS A 107 -8.12 4.02 -2.16
N SER A 108 -8.67 3.54 -3.28
CA SER A 108 -9.05 4.39 -4.41
C SER A 108 -10.13 5.40 -4.04
N ILE A 109 -11.21 4.94 -3.41
CA ILE A 109 -12.32 5.80 -2.98
C ILE A 109 -11.84 6.96 -2.10
N PHE A 110 -10.89 6.68 -1.19
CA PHE A 110 -10.45 7.66 -0.20
C PHE A 110 -9.28 8.53 -0.64
N GLY A 111 -8.34 7.99 -1.42
CA GLY A 111 -7.07 8.67 -1.69
C GLY A 111 -6.62 8.72 -3.15
N TYR A 112 -7.20 7.94 -4.07
CA TYR A 112 -6.68 7.89 -5.44
C TYR A 112 -7.41 8.84 -6.40
N GLY A 113 -6.64 9.70 -7.06
CA GLY A 113 -7.15 10.61 -8.08
C GLY A 113 -7.85 11.85 -7.52
N VAL A 114 -8.31 12.70 -8.44
CA VAL A 114 -8.81 14.04 -8.11
C VAL A 114 -10.21 14.03 -7.47
N THR A 115 -10.96 12.95 -7.64
CA THR A 115 -12.34 12.78 -7.12
C THR A 115 -12.41 11.94 -5.84
N SER A 116 -11.26 11.55 -5.27
CA SER A 116 -11.25 10.80 -4.01
C SER A 116 -11.78 11.66 -2.86
N LYS A 117 -12.34 11.02 -1.82
CA LYS A 117 -12.96 11.76 -0.70
C LYS A 117 -11.98 12.68 0.02
N LEU A 118 -10.72 12.26 0.22
CA LEU A 118 -9.71 13.10 0.84
C LEU A 118 -9.23 14.22 -0.08
N SER A 119 -9.06 13.96 -1.39
CA SER A 119 -8.76 15.01 -2.38
C SER A 119 -9.84 16.10 -2.37
N LEU A 120 -11.10 15.72 -2.49
CA LEU A 120 -12.23 16.66 -2.53
C LEU A 120 -12.30 17.52 -1.25
N LEU A 121 -12.14 16.90 -0.07
CA LEU A 121 -12.21 17.66 1.18
C LEU A 121 -10.96 18.52 1.42
N LEU A 122 -9.78 17.91 1.44
CA LEU A 122 -8.55 18.55 1.90
C LEU A 122 -7.99 19.53 0.86
N ARG A 123 -8.05 19.19 -0.44
CA ARG A 123 -7.56 20.04 -1.53
C ARG A 123 -8.64 21.01 -2.00
N ASP A 124 -9.81 20.52 -2.41
CA ASP A 124 -10.77 21.36 -3.13
C ASP A 124 -11.65 22.21 -2.21
N GLN A 125 -12.16 21.64 -1.12
CA GLN A 125 -13.07 22.36 -0.20
C GLN A 125 -12.31 23.22 0.83
N MET A 126 -11.22 22.70 1.40
CA MET A 126 -10.52 23.36 2.50
C MET A 126 -9.20 24.04 2.08
N GLY A 127 -8.64 23.72 0.92
CA GLY A 127 -7.36 24.28 0.46
C GLY A 127 -6.21 24.08 1.46
N LEU A 128 -6.16 22.91 2.11
CA LEU A 128 -5.13 22.56 3.10
C LEU A 128 -3.89 21.96 2.44
N ILE A 129 -4.08 21.14 1.41
CA ILE A 129 -3.04 20.38 0.71
C ILE A 129 -3.09 20.66 -0.79
N SER A 130 -1.99 20.43 -1.49
CA SER A 130 -1.94 20.46 -2.97
C SER A 130 -2.39 19.15 -3.58
N GLU A 131 -1.96 18.03 -2.99
CA GLU A 131 -2.24 16.69 -3.46
C GLU A 131 -2.18 15.70 -2.29
N ILE A 132 -2.73 14.51 -2.54
CA ILE A 132 -2.63 13.36 -1.66
C ILE A 132 -2.24 12.16 -2.50
N ASP A 133 -1.24 11.44 -2.04
CA ASP A 133 -0.82 10.17 -2.59
C ASP A 133 -1.42 9.06 -1.74
N ALA A 134 -1.92 8.00 -2.37
CA ALA A 134 -2.43 6.86 -1.67
C ALA A 134 -2.12 5.57 -2.41
N ASN A 135 -1.68 4.56 -1.65
CA ASN A 135 -1.41 3.24 -2.20
C ASN A 135 -1.64 2.15 -1.17
N THR A 136 -1.83 0.94 -1.70
CA THR A 136 -1.78 -0.31 -0.95
C THR A 136 -0.59 -1.12 -1.40
N GLU A 137 0.16 -1.67 -0.45
CA GLU A 137 1.28 -2.55 -0.70
C GLU A 137 1.04 -3.86 0.03
N PHE A 138 1.29 -4.97 -0.66
CA PHE A 138 1.19 -6.30 -0.09
C PHE A 138 2.51 -7.04 -0.24
N SER A 139 2.73 -7.94 0.70
CA SER A 139 3.89 -8.83 0.77
C SER A 139 3.42 -10.16 1.37
N SER A 140 4.24 -11.19 1.25
CA SER A 140 3.91 -12.51 1.80
C SER A 140 3.65 -12.56 3.31
N TYR A 141 3.98 -11.51 4.06
CA TYR A 141 3.84 -11.44 5.52
C TYR A 141 3.07 -10.23 6.04
N SER A 142 2.67 -9.28 5.18
CA SER A 142 1.95 -8.08 5.60
C SER A 142 1.34 -7.30 4.43
N GLY A 143 0.22 -6.61 4.69
CA GLY A 143 -0.30 -5.56 3.83
C GLY A 143 -0.28 -4.20 4.54
N ARG A 144 -0.20 -3.12 3.76
CA ARG A 144 -0.24 -1.74 4.24
C ARG A 144 -1.08 -0.90 3.29
N MET A 145 -1.96 -0.07 3.83
CA MET A 145 -2.62 1.03 3.12
C MET A 145 -2.06 2.34 3.66
N VAL A 146 -1.73 3.29 2.80
CA VAL A 146 -1.19 4.57 3.24
C VAL A 146 -1.78 5.73 2.45
N PHE A 147 -1.93 6.86 3.14
CA PHE A 147 -2.31 8.16 2.61
C PHE A 147 -1.25 9.18 3.00
N GLU A 148 -0.63 9.83 2.03
CA GLU A 148 0.50 10.73 2.23
C GLU A 148 0.18 12.10 1.62
N PHE A 149 0.48 13.17 2.36
CA PHE A 149 0.30 14.54 1.88
C PHE A 149 1.23 15.50 2.59
N GLU A 150 1.53 16.61 1.93
CA GLU A 150 2.26 17.74 2.50
C GLU A 150 1.28 18.85 2.89
N VAL A 151 1.49 19.46 4.07
CA VAL A 151 0.63 20.54 4.58
C VAL A 151 1.45 21.63 5.25
N SER A 152 1.03 22.89 5.13
CA SER A 152 1.68 23.97 5.87
C SER A 152 1.56 23.72 7.38
N ASN A 153 2.64 23.97 8.14
CA ASN A 153 2.67 23.71 9.59
C ASN A 153 1.52 24.35 10.38
N SER A 154 1.01 25.51 9.92
CA SER A 154 -0.12 26.20 10.56
C SER A 154 -1.45 25.46 10.40
N LYS A 155 -1.58 24.61 9.39
CA LYS A 155 -2.79 23.87 9.00
C LYS A 155 -2.72 22.38 9.36
N LEU A 156 -1.60 21.90 9.93
CA LEU A 156 -1.38 20.48 10.23
C LEU A 156 -2.45 19.87 11.15
N ILE A 157 -2.87 20.60 12.19
CA ILE A 157 -3.92 20.13 13.11
C ILE A 157 -5.26 19.98 12.37
N ASP A 158 -5.60 20.97 11.54
CA ASP A 158 -6.87 21.00 10.81
C ASP A 158 -6.92 19.92 9.74
N SER A 159 -5.80 19.67 9.04
CA SER A 159 -5.72 18.60 8.03
C SER A 159 -5.83 17.22 8.66
N LEU A 160 -5.16 16.97 9.79
CA LEU A 160 -5.31 15.72 10.54
C LEU A 160 -6.74 15.53 11.01
N ASN A 161 -7.38 16.56 11.54
CA ASN A 161 -8.77 16.45 11.99
C ASN A 161 -9.71 16.11 10.85
N ALA A 162 -9.63 16.84 9.73
CA ALA A 162 -10.47 16.62 8.56
C ALA A 162 -10.24 15.25 7.91
N ALA A 163 -9.00 14.81 7.78
CA ALA A 163 -8.67 13.49 7.23
C ALA A 163 -9.25 12.36 8.07
N PHE A 164 -9.11 12.45 9.40
CA PHE A 164 -9.62 11.43 10.31
C PHE A 164 -11.15 11.41 10.40
N ASP A 165 -11.83 12.53 10.23
CA ASP A 165 -13.30 12.55 10.16
C ASP A 165 -13.80 11.76 8.95
N VAL A 166 -13.18 11.96 7.78
CA VAL A 166 -13.49 11.19 6.56
C VAL A 166 -13.21 9.71 6.74
N LEU A 167 -12.02 9.35 7.23
CA LEU A 167 -11.62 7.96 7.40
C LEU A 167 -12.44 7.24 8.48
N SER A 168 -12.82 7.92 9.57
CA SER A 168 -13.66 7.33 10.61
C SER A 168 -15.07 7.03 10.10
N ASN A 169 -15.63 7.94 9.29
CA ASN A 169 -16.99 7.82 8.76
C ASN A 169 -17.11 6.76 7.65
N ALA A 170 -15.99 6.39 7.01
CA ALA A 170 -15.92 5.33 5.99
C ALA A 170 -16.59 4.01 6.41
N LYS A 171 -16.58 3.69 7.71
CA LYS A 171 -17.19 2.47 8.27
C LYS A 171 -18.69 2.38 8.04
N ASN A 172 -19.36 3.52 7.92
CA ASN A 172 -20.82 3.62 7.92
C ASN A 172 -21.35 4.31 6.65
N GLU A 173 -20.60 5.24 6.08
CA GLU A 173 -21.06 6.13 5.01
C GLU A 173 -20.73 5.66 3.59
N LEU A 174 -20.13 4.48 3.41
CA LEU A 174 -19.92 3.91 2.08
C LEU A 174 -21.25 3.61 1.38
N THR A 175 -21.38 4.10 0.15
CA THR A 175 -22.57 3.99 -0.69
C THR A 175 -22.31 3.20 -1.96
N LYS A 176 -23.39 2.87 -2.68
CA LYS A 176 -23.29 2.21 -3.99
C LYS A 176 -22.61 3.13 -5.04
N VAL A 177 -22.77 4.44 -4.92
CA VAL A 177 -22.11 5.43 -5.80
C VAL A 177 -20.59 5.38 -5.63
N ASP A 178 -20.09 5.18 -4.40
CA ASP A 178 -18.64 5.12 -4.14
C ASP A 178 -17.98 3.94 -4.87
N ILE A 179 -18.61 2.76 -4.85
CA ILE A 179 -18.10 1.60 -5.58
C ILE A 179 -18.30 1.74 -7.08
N ASP A 180 -19.46 2.20 -7.56
CA ASP A 180 -19.77 2.26 -8.99
C ASP A 180 -18.89 3.29 -9.72
N SER A 181 -18.50 4.38 -9.04
CA SER A 181 -17.56 5.37 -9.58
C SER A 181 -16.11 4.89 -9.64
N ASN A 182 -15.75 3.86 -8.87
CA ASN A 182 -14.37 3.34 -8.81
C ASN A 182 -14.19 2.03 -9.58
N ILE A 183 -15.21 1.19 -9.66
CA ILE A 183 -15.07 -0.19 -10.17
C ILE A 183 -14.59 -0.23 -11.63
N LEU A 184 -15.00 0.74 -12.46
CA LEU A 184 -14.58 0.83 -13.87
C LEU A 184 -13.07 1.00 -14.04
N PHE A 185 -12.38 1.64 -13.08
CA PHE A 185 -10.91 1.73 -13.10
C PHE A 185 -10.24 0.37 -12.90
N TYR A 186 -10.94 -0.55 -12.23
CA TYR A 186 -10.47 -1.88 -11.85
C TYR A 186 -11.04 -3.01 -12.71
N THR A 187 -11.93 -2.68 -13.65
CA THR A 187 -12.49 -3.64 -14.62
C THR A 187 -12.14 -3.20 -16.04
N GLU A 188 -12.94 -2.33 -16.66
CA GLU A 188 -12.80 -1.93 -18.06
C GLU A 188 -11.42 -1.31 -18.36
N ASN A 189 -10.93 -0.42 -17.49
CA ASN A 189 -9.66 0.24 -17.72
C ASN A 189 -8.45 -0.69 -17.55
N GLN A 190 -8.62 -1.88 -16.95
CA GLN A 190 -7.52 -2.85 -16.80
C GLN A 190 -7.12 -3.49 -18.12
N TYR A 191 -8.01 -3.51 -19.12
CA TYR A 191 -7.68 -4.00 -20.46
C TYR A 191 -6.57 -3.19 -21.15
N ARG A 192 -6.27 -1.97 -20.68
CA ARG A 192 -5.07 -1.21 -21.10
C ARG A 192 -3.77 -1.99 -20.92
N LEU A 193 -3.73 -2.94 -19.98
CA LEU A 193 -2.56 -3.79 -19.72
C LEU A 193 -2.25 -4.71 -20.92
N LEU A 194 -3.22 -4.99 -21.79
CA LEU A 194 -2.98 -5.77 -23.01
C LEU A 194 -2.13 -4.99 -24.02
N ASP A 195 -2.14 -3.65 -23.96
CA ASP A 195 -1.33 -2.79 -24.82
C ASP A 195 0.10 -2.59 -24.27
N ASP A 196 0.36 -2.90 -22.99
CA ASP A 196 1.70 -2.89 -22.39
C ASP A 196 2.04 -4.25 -21.75
N ALA A 197 2.53 -5.16 -22.59
CA ALA A 197 3.00 -6.48 -22.17
C ALA A 197 4.06 -6.43 -21.06
N ARG A 198 4.85 -5.35 -20.93
CA ARG A 198 5.84 -5.24 -19.84
C ARG A 198 5.15 -4.98 -18.50
N GLU A 199 4.19 -4.07 -18.48
CA GLU A 199 3.38 -3.81 -17.29
C GLU A 199 2.59 -5.05 -16.87
N LEU A 200 1.97 -5.75 -17.84
CA LEU A 200 1.25 -7.00 -17.59
C LEU A 200 2.16 -8.12 -17.07
N ASN A 201 3.34 -8.33 -17.68
CA ASN A 201 4.33 -9.29 -17.19
C ASN A 201 4.76 -8.98 -15.75
N PHE A 202 5.00 -7.70 -15.44
CA PHE A 202 5.38 -7.29 -14.10
C PHE A 202 4.26 -7.56 -13.11
N LEU A 203 3.01 -7.19 -13.43
CA LEU A 203 1.85 -7.43 -12.58
C LEU A 203 1.65 -8.92 -12.29
N ILE A 204 1.58 -9.76 -13.33
CA ILE A 204 1.41 -11.21 -13.18
C ILE A 204 2.56 -11.80 -12.38
N GLY A 205 3.81 -11.42 -12.68
CA GLY A 205 4.98 -11.89 -11.94
C GLY A 205 4.94 -11.48 -10.48
N TRP A 206 4.62 -10.23 -10.20
CA TRP A 206 4.51 -9.73 -8.84
C TRP A 206 3.41 -10.46 -8.05
N ARG A 207 2.20 -10.50 -8.58
CA ARG A 207 1.05 -11.14 -7.92
C ARG A 207 1.27 -12.65 -7.72
N SER A 208 1.69 -13.36 -8.76
CA SER A 208 1.84 -14.83 -8.69
C SER A 208 3.09 -15.29 -7.95
N PHE A 209 4.24 -14.69 -8.21
CA PHE A 209 5.50 -15.17 -7.67
C PHE A 209 5.85 -14.54 -6.32
N ILE A 210 5.59 -13.25 -6.12
CA ILE A 210 5.93 -12.54 -4.87
C ILE A 210 4.80 -12.64 -3.86
N GLU A 211 3.55 -12.42 -4.30
CA GLU A 211 2.38 -12.36 -3.43
C GLU A 211 1.62 -13.71 -3.35
N ASN A 212 2.06 -14.73 -4.09
CA ASN A 212 1.48 -16.07 -4.13
C ASN A 212 -0.03 -16.08 -4.48
N GLU A 213 -0.44 -15.16 -5.34
CA GLU A 213 -1.79 -15.05 -5.86
C GLU A 213 -1.88 -15.68 -7.26
N ASN A 214 -2.78 -16.65 -7.44
CA ASN A 214 -2.97 -17.27 -8.75
C ASN A 214 -3.69 -16.32 -9.72
N LEU A 215 -2.91 -15.46 -10.37
CA LEU A 215 -3.31 -14.49 -11.38
C LEU A 215 -2.59 -14.81 -12.69
N THR A 216 -3.34 -15.11 -13.75
CA THR A 216 -2.77 -15.53 -15.03
C THR A 216 -3.16 -14.63 -16.21
N SER A 217 -4.22 -13.84 -16.06
CA SER A 217 -4.75 -13.00 -17.13
C SER A 217 -5.35 -11.68 -16.61
N VAL A 218 -5.63 -10.75 -17.54
CA VAL A 218 -6.41 -9.55 -17.23
C VAL A 218 -7.85 -9.90 -16.88
N ASP A 219 -8.42 -10.94 -17.50
CA ASP A 219 -9.77 -11.40 -17.20
C ASP A 219 -9.89 -11.91 -15.76
N ASP A 220 -8.88 -12.65 -15.26
CA ASP A 220 -8.81 -13.08 -13.87
C ASP A 220 -8.83 -11.86 -12.93
N LEU A 221 -8.06 -10.82 -13.27
CA LEU A 221 -7.98 -9.59 -12.47
C LEU A 221 -9.35 -8.90 -12.40
N VAL A 222 -9.99 -8.74 -13.57
CA VAL A 222 -11.31 -8.13 -13.73
C VAL A 222 -12.37 -8.90 -12.95
N GLU A 223 -12.35 -10.24 -13.01
CA GLU A 223 -13.28 -11.10 -12.27
C GLU A 223 -13.15 -10.87 -10.75
N ARG A 224 -11.91 -10.82 -10.24
CA ARG A 224 -11.64 -10.61 -8.82
C ARG A 224 -12.17 -9.27 -8.32
N TYR A 225 -11.91 -8.19 -9.05
CA TYR A 225 -12.47 -6.88 -8.71
C TYR A 225 -13.98 -6.84 -8.84
N SER A 226 -14.55 -7.42 -9.90
CA SER A 226 -16.01 -7.45 -10.14
C SER A 226 -16.77 -8.22 -9.05
N SER A 227 -16.11 -9.15 -8.36
CA SER A 227 -16.69 -9.91 -7.25
C SER A 227 -16.89 -9.09 -5.97
N ILE A 228 -16.28 -7.91 -5.85
CA ILE A 228 -16.31 -7.11 -4.62
C ILE A 228 -17.66 -6.41 -4.45
N SER A 229 -18.33 -6.69 -3.34
CA SER A 229 -19.60 -6.06 -2.99
C SER A 229 -19.42 -4.83 -2.09
N LEU A 230 -20.45 -3.98 -2.01
CA LEU A 230 -20.49 -2.87 -1.03
C LEU A 230 -20.34 -3.37 0.41
N THR A 231 -20.90 -4.54 0.72
CA THR A 231 -20.75 -5.22 2.01
C THR A 231 -19.30 -5.59 2.30
N ASP A 232 -18.55 -6.03 1.30
CA ASP A 232 -17.12 -6.34 1.44
C ASP A 232 -16.31 -5.07 1.72
N LEU A 233 -16.60 -3.97 1.03
CA LEU A 233 -15.95 -2.67 1.28
C LEU A 233 -16.25 -2.15 2.68
N LYS A 234 -17.51 -2.23 3.15
CA LYS A 234 -17.86 -1.82 4.52
C LYS A 234 -17.16 -2.67 5.57
N ARG A 235 -17.05 -3.98 5.33
CA ARG A 235 -16.29 -4.89 6.19
C ARG A 235 -14.80 -4.55 6.19
N ALA A 236 -14.22 -4.31 5.02
CA ALA A 236 -12.83 -3.88 4.87
C ALA A 236 -12.58 -2.56 5.62
N ALA A 237 -13.42 -1.53 5.44
CA ALA A 237 -13.30 -0.25 6.14
C ALA A 237 -13.34 -0.39 7.67
N LYS A 238 -14.23 -1.24 8.19
CA LYS A 238 -14.29 -1.53 9.64
C LYS A 238 -13.03 -2.22 10.16
N GLN A 239 -12.46 -3.15 9.39
CA GLN A 239 -11.25 -3.86 9.77
C GLN A 239 -10.02 -2.96 9.65
N ILE A 240 -9.81 -2.29 8.51
CA ILE A 240 -8.60 -1.52 8.21
C ILE A 240 -8.53 -0.24 9.06
N PHE A 241 -9.58 0.57 9.08
CA PHE A 241 -9.58 1.89 9.76
C PHE A 241 -9.80 1.76 11.27
N SER A 242 -8.95 0.98 11.93
CA SER A 242 -8.93 0.73 13.37
C SER A 242 -7.69 1.38 13.99
N PRO A 243 -7.73 1.86 15.25
CA PRO A 243 -6.53 2.30 15.96
C PRO A 243 -5.43 1.23 15.99
N ASP A 244 -5.81 -0.05 16.10
CA ASP A 244 -4.89 -1.20 16.19
C ASP A 244 -4.10 -1.42 14.88
N ASN A 245 -4.53 -0.82 13.77
CA ASN A 245 -3.81 -0.87 12.51
C ASN A 245 -3.06 0.42 12.22
N LEU A 246 -3.34 1.51 12.94
CA LEU A 246 -2.87 2.84 12.58
C LEU A 246 -1.43 3.09 13.03
N VAL A 247 -0.62 3.58 12.10
CA VAL A 247 0.67 4.24 12.34
C VAL A 247 0.69 5.59 11.64
N LEU A 248 0.98 6.64 12.40
CA LEU A 248 1.21 7.99 11.91
C LEU A 248 2.70 8.30 11.89
N THR A 249 3.17 8.74 10.73
CA THR A 249 4.51 9.31 10.58
C THR A 249 4.40 10.71 10.04
N MET A 250 5.09 11.68 10.66
CA MET A 250 5.07 13.06 10.17
C MET A 250 6.33 13.83 10.54
N THR A 251 6.63 14.87 9.77
CA THR A 251 7.56 15.93 10.19
C THR A 251 6.79 17.00 10.96
N ASN A 252 7.43 17.63 11.96
CA ASN A 252 6.83 18.73 12.71
C ASN A 252 7.88 19.80 13.00
N ASN A 253 7.54 21.05 12.72
CA ASN A 253 8.31 22.20 13.16
C ASN A 253 7.88 22.63 14.57
N ASN A 254 8.61 22.17 15.59
CA ASN A 254 8.29 22.46 17.00
C ASN A 254 8.27 23.97 17.35
N ARG A 255 8.90 24.83 16.53
CA ARG A 255 8.84 26.28 16.71
C ARG A 255 7.50 26.88 16.28
N LYS A 256 6.75 26.16 15.43
CA LYS A 256 5.45 26.58 14.89
C LYS A 256 4.30 25.87 15.59
N LEU A 257 4.45 24.57 15.88
CA LEU A 257 3.44 23.77 16.57
C LEU A 257 4.06 23.03 17.74
N ASN A 258 3.52 23.27 18.95
CA ASN A 258 3.96 22.55 20.14
C ASN A 258 3.68 21.04 19.97
N LYS A 259 4.72 20.23 20.17
CA LYS A 259 4.65 18.77 20.10
C LYS A 259 3.57 18.19 21.01
N SER A 260 3.32 18.75 22.19
CA SER A 260 2.28 18.25 23.10
C SER A 260 0.88 18.36 22.48
N LYS A 261 0.57 19.51 21.87
CA LYS A 261 -0.69 19.75 21.17
C LYS A 261 -0.88 18.81 19.98
N LEU A 262 0.22 18.52 19.26
CA LEU A 262 0.19 17.56 18.16
C LEU A 262 -0.09 16.13 18.67
N VAL A 263 0.56 15.72 19.75
CA VAL A 263 0.33 14.41 20.39
C VAL A 263 -1.11 14.28 20.90
N GLU A 264 -1.68 15.32 21.52
CA GLU A 264 -3.09 15.34 21.91
C GLU A 264 -4.03 15.17 20.70
N THR A 265 -3.70 15.83 19.60
CA THR A 265 -4.48 15.71 18.35
C THR A 265 -4.40 14.29 17.77
N ILE A 266 -3.21 13.69 17.74
CA ILE A 266 -3.01 12.30 17.30
C ILE A 266 -3.83 11.32 18.16
N ASN A 267 -3.81 11.49 19.48
CA ASN A 267 -4.60 10.65 20.38
C ASN A 267 -6.11 10.83 20.12
N SER A 268 -6.57 12.06 19.88
CA SER A 268 -7.96 12.33 19.50
C SER A 268 -8.34 11.69 18.16
N CYS A 269 -7.46 11.73 17.15
CA CYS A 269 -7.62 11.04 15.87
C CYS A 269 -7.78 9.53 16.07
N ARG A 270 -6.92 8.91 16.89
CA ARG A 270 -7.00 7.47 17.24
C ARG A 270 -8.34 7.11 17.87
N SER A 271 -8.76 7.84 18.90
CA SER A 271 -10.04 7.58 19.59
C SER A 271 -11.27 7.77 18.69
N ARG A 272 -11.20 8.65 17.66
CA ARG A 272 -12.28 8.78 16.68
C ARG A 272 -12.49 7.50 15.87
N LEU A 273 -11.42 6.78 15.53
CA LEU A 273 -11.52 5.49 14.85
C LEU A 273 -12.20 4.42 15.72
N GLU A 274 -12.06 4.48 17.05
CA GLU A 274 -12.70 3.53 17.98
C GLU A 274 -14.22 3.72 18.08
N ARG A 275 -14.66 4.98 18.25
CA ARG A 275 -16.05 5.31 18.65
C ARG A 275 -17.12 4.79 17.68
N LEU A 276 -16.78 4.58 16.41
CA LEU A 276 -17.72 4.14 15.37
C LEU A 276 -17.78 2.62 15.19
N LEU A 277 -17.08 1.83 16.01
CA LEU A 277 -17.20 0.36 16.02
C LEU A 277 -18.35 -0.16 16.90
N HIS A 278 -18.88 0.67 17.81
CA HIS A 278 -19.92 0.30 18.78
C HIS A 278 -21.31 0.92 18.49
N GLY A 279 -21.52 1.42 17.27
CA GLY A 279 -22.81 1.94 16.79
C GLY A 279 -23.52 0.98 15.85
#